data_AF-A0A8J7T9H8-F1
#
_entry.id   AF-A0A8J7T9H8-F1
#
_cell.length_a   1.000
_cell.length_b   1.000
_cell.length_c   1.000
_cell.angle_alpha   90.00
_cell.angle_beta   90.00
_cell.angle_gamma   90.00
#
_symmetry.space_group_name_H-M   'P 1'
#
loop_
_entity.id
_entity.type
_entity.pdbx_description
1 polymer ?
#
loop_
_entity_poly.entity_id
_entity_poly.type
_entity_poly.pdbx_seq_one_letter_code
_entity_poly.pdbx_strand_id
1 'polypeptide(L)'
;MAAPVLATRAGTVSSIGSSTNSTASSTNNNNKIHPSLPELDFRSGARIEELNKLIQEFSKHDQREYDDQRALEIHTAKDFIFSMLGGSSQLAERQRGQYISSCLQNHQALNPALKLWLQQWENIGCSFCKAEGMVQKLDQKLPVANEYLLLSGGVREGVVDMDLDELNVYARGTDYDMDFTLLVPALKLHDRNQPVTLDMRHSALCHSWLSLRLFDEGTINKWKDCCTIVDHINGATNYFFSPTKVADWFYESISVVLVEIQKKPQRGMPKVEKVEKNGTIISIILGVGSSRMLYDIVPVVSFKGWPAVAQSWLMENHFWDGKITEEEVISGFYLVPACSFKGKKENEWRLSFARSEVQLKKCISSSLMQAYQACKAIIIKLLSRPKAISPYHLRSMMLWSCDRLPASYLSQEDFSAHFLLGLIDDLQHCLVNKMCPNYFIPQCNMLEHLSDETVMLHARKLSSVRSDPAEHLRTAIEHVKAANRLTLDLQRRGSSSSIPSPQSDGGESQPDDRLAKKLQQLVTENPGKSISVFINPDDVTRPHFRIDDKFF
;
A
#
# COMPACT_ATOMS: atom_id res chain seq x y z
N MET A 1 25.28 -28.71 19.06
CA MET A 1 24.50 -29.76 19.74
C MET A 1 23.07 -29.62 19.28
N ALA A 2 22.60 -30.57 18.49
CA ALA A 2 21.29 -30.55 17.84
C ALA A 2 20.28 -31.36 18.67
N ALA A 3 19.02 -30.90 18.70
CA ALA A 3 17.87 -31.63 19.23
C ALA A 3 16.78 -31.73 18.14
N PRO A 4 15.93 -32.79 18.14
CA PRO A 4 15.54 -33.47 16.90
C PRO A 4 14.14 -33.11 16.36
N VAL A 5 14.00 -33.36 15.05
CA VAL A 5 12.76 -33.33 14.25
C VAL A 5 11.98 -34.64 14.46
N LEU A 6 10.71 -34.54 14.85
CA LEU A 6 9.77 -35.67 14.89
C LEU A 6 9.08 -35.81 13.52
N ALA A 7 9.43 -36.87 12.80
CA ALA A 7 8.75 -37.32 11.59
C ALA A 7 7.68 -38.37 11.96
N THR A 8 6.41 -38.11 11.64
CA THR A 8 5.34 -39.11 11.74
C THR A 8 5.06 -39.70 10.37
N ARG A 9 5.30 -41.01 10.28
CA ARG A 9 5.19 -41.86 9.09
C ARG A 9 3.77 -42.41 8.96
N ALA A 10 3.24 -42.40 7.74
CA ALA A 10 1.99 -43.05 7.36
C ALA A 10 2.08 -44.57 7.52
N GLY A 11 1.03 -45.17 8.09
CA GLY A 11 0.86 -46.62 8.21
C GLY A 11 -0.56 -47.02 7.83
N THR A 12 -0.67 -47.71 6.70
CA THR A 12 -1.84 -48.44 6.21
C THR A 12 -2.06 -49.72 7.03
N VAL A 13 -3.26 -49.96 7.53
CA VAL A 13 -3.73 -51.30 7.92
C VAL A 13 -5.19 -51.46 7.53
N SER A 14 -5.46 -52.51 6.76
CA SER A 14 -6.76 -53.05 6.40
C SER A 14 -7.15 -54.19 7.35
N SER A 15 -8.40 -54.23 7.82
CA SER A 15 -9.06 -55.49 8.21
C SER A 15 -10.58 -55.38 8.18
N ILE A 16 -11.18 -56.45 7.67
CA ILE A 16 -12.58 -56.70 7.31
C ILE A 16 -13.42 -57.12 8.54
N GLY A 17 -14.71 -56.76 8.54
CA GLY A 17 -15.72 -57.34 9.44
C GLY A 17 -17.15 -56.81 9.19
N SER A 18 -17.95 -57.59 8.46
CA SER A 18 -19.43 -57.56 8.28
C SER A 18 -20.21 -57.51 9.61
N SER A 19 -21.48 -57.10 9.79
CA SER A 19 -22.62 -56.62 8.99
C SER A 19 -23.78 -56.40 9.99
N THR A 20 -24.70 -55.45 9.76
CA THR A 20 -26.17 -55.61 9.94
C THR A 20 -26.93 -54.35 9.54
N ASN A 21 -27.99 -54.55 8.76
CA ASN A 21 -28.91 -53.53 8.25
C ASN A 21 -29.83 -52.97 9.34
N SER A 22 -30.09 -51.67 9.30
CA SER A 22 -31.43 -51.13 9.55
C SER A 22 -31.60 -49.76 8.89
N THR A 23 -32.46 -49.71 7.88
CA THR A 23 -33.03 -48.48 7.29
C THR A 23 -34.18 -47.99 8.14
N ALA A 24 -34.17 -46.72 8.57
CA ALA A 24 -35.31 -45.80 8.43
C ALA A 24 -35.05 -44.40 9.02
N SER A 25 -35.64 -43.43 8.34
CA SER A 25 -36.02 -42.07 8.76
C SER A 25 -34.95 -40.98 8.75
N SER A 26 -34.97 -40.27 7.63
CA SER A 26 -34.47 -38.93 7.39
C SER A 26 -35.02 -37.94 8.43
N THR A 27 -34.14 -37.22 9.11
CA THR A 27 -34.45 -35.90 9.67
C THR A 27 -33.22 -35.02 9.50
N ASN A 28 -33.34 -34.03 8.61
CA ASN A 28 -32.38 -32.97 8.40
C ASN A 28 -32.11 -32.25 9.74
N ASN A 29 -30.90 -32.37 10.27
CA ASN A 29 -30.36 -31.41 11.24
C ASN A 29 -29.00 -30.93 10.73
N ASN A 30 -29.04 -29.85 9.94
CA ASN A 30 -27.88 -29.03 9.59
C ASN A 30 -27.40 -28.23 10.82
N ASN A 31 -27.03 -28.89 11.90
CA ASN A 31 -26.25 -28.27 12.96
C ASN A 31 -24.77 -28.53 12.68
N LYS A 32 -24.17 -27.67 11.85
CA LYS A 32 -22.72 -27.44 11.94
C LYS A 32 -22.47 -26.91 13.34
N ILE A 33 -22.00 -27.79 14.23
CA ILE A 33 -21.48 -27.40 15.54
C ILE A 33 -20.21 -26.60 15.26
N HIS A 34 -20.35 -25.29 15.10
CA HIS A 34 -19.22 -24.40 15.30
C HIS A 34 -18.85 -24.51 16.78
N PRO A 35 -17.59 -24.81 17.15
CA PRO A 35 -17.19 -24.72 18.55
C PRO A 35 -17.52 -23.30 19.01
N SER A 36 -18.37 -23.18 20.04
CA SER A 36 -18.74 -21.89 20.62
C SER A 36 -17.47 -21.25 21.14
N LEU A 37 -16.98 -20.23 20.43
CA LEU A 37 -15.83 -19.46 20.88
C LEU A 37 -16.13 -18.86 22.25
N PRO A 38 -15.11 -18.71 23.11
CA PRO A 38 -15.30 -18.05 24.39
C PRO A 38 -15.94 -16.67 24.17
N GLU A 39 -17.03 -16.41 24.87
CA GLU A 39 -17.67 -15.08 24.85
C GLU A 39 -16.77 -14.01 25.48
N LEU A 40 -15.80 -14.44 26.30
CA LEU A 40 -14.89 -13.63 27.07
C LEU A 40 -13.43 -13.93 26.71
N ASP A 41 -12.60 -12.90 26.60
CA ASP A 41 -11.15 -13.04 26.65
C ASP A 41 -10.68 -13.16 28.11
N PHE A 42 -10.09 -14.30 28.47
CA PHE A 42 -9.68 -14.56 29.87
C PHE A 42 -8.55 -13.67 30.37
N ARG A 43 -7.73 -13.08 29.49
CA ARG A 43 -6.61 -12.22 29.90
C ARG A 43 -7.06 -10.82 30.32
N SER A 44 -8.04 -10.26 29.63
CA SER A 44 -8.56 -8.91 29.90
C SER A 44 -9.91 -8.89 30.61
N GLY A 45 -10.67 -10.00 30.56
CA GLY A 45 -12.08 -10.01 30.95
C GLY A 45 -13.00 -9.27 29.97
N ALA A 46 -12.51 -8.86 28.80
CA ALA A 46 -13.32 -8.20 27.79
C ALA A 46 -14.24 -9.21 27.08
N ARG A 47 -15.46 -8.79 26.74
CA ARG A 47 -16.35 -9.58 25.90
C ARG A 47 -15.91 -9.50 24.43
N ILE A 48 -15.78 -10.64 23.76
CA ILE A 48 -15.38 -10.71 22.35
C ILE A 48 -16.36 -9.93 21.46
N GLU A 49 -17.66 -10.02 21.74
CA GLU A 49 -18.69 -9.28 21.00
C GLU A 49 -18.51 -7.75 21.12
N GLU A 50 -18.12 -7.26 22.30
CA GLU A 50 -17.85 -5.85 22.52
C GLU A 50 -16.63 -5.38 21.72
N LEU A 51 -15.56 -6.16 21.73
CA LEU A 51 -14.36 -5.85 20.94
C LEU A 51 -14.67 -5.82 19.44
N ASN A 52 -15.46 -6.77 18.93
CA ASN A 52 -15.89 -6.78 17.54
C ASN A 52 -16.71 -5.52 17.19
N LYS A 53 -17.63 -5.09 18.06
CA LYS A 53 -18.39 -3.84 17.88
C LYS A 53 -17.50 -2.62 17.83
N LEU A 54 -16.51 -2.53 18.72
CA LEU A 54 -15.55 -1.43 18.76
C LEU A 54 -14.64 -1.41 17.52
N ILE A 55 -14.19 -2.57 17.02
CA ILE A 55 -13.43 -2.66 15.76
C ILE A 55 -14.27 -2.18 14.58
N GLN A 56 -15.55 -2.56 14.53
CA GLN A 56 -16.46 -2.08 13.49
C GLN A 56 -16.73 -0.57 13.59
N GLU A 57 -16.91 -0.03 14.81
CA GLU A 57 -17.06 1.42 15.03
C GLU A 57 -15.81 2.19 14.61
N PHE A 58 -14.63 1.72 15.04
CA PHE A 58 -13.34 2.27 14.60
C PHE A 58 -13.27 2.32 13.09
N SER A 59 -13.61 1.21 12.43
CA SER A 59 -13.56 1.09 10.98
C SER A 59 -14.52 2.04 10.26
N LYS A 60 -15.71 2.29 10.80
CA LYS A 60 -16.65 3.29 10.23
C LYS A 60 -16.07 4.70 10.22
N HIS A 61 -15.27 5.05 11.23
CA HIS A 61 -14.66 6.36 11.32
C HIS A 61 -13.32 6.46 10.58
N ASP A 62 -12.56 5.37 10.53
CA ASP A 62 -11.25 5.34 9.86
C ASP A 62 -11.39 5.16 8.34
N GLN A 63 -12.41 4.41 7.90
CA GLN A 63 -12.72 4.23 6.49
C GLN A 63 -12.87 5.58 5.80
N ARG A 64 -12.11 5.73 4.72
CA ARG A 64 -12.19 6.87 3.83
C ARG A 64 -13.54 6.75 3.11
N GLU A 65 -14.52 7.56 3.49
CA GLU A 65 -15.73 7.67 2.67
C GLU A 65 -15.33 8.22 1.30
N TYR A 66 -15.42 7.39 0.27
CA TYR A 66 -15.25 7.77 -1.12
C TYR A 66 -16.62 8.07 -1.69
N ASP A 67 -17.05 9.33 -1.59
CA ASP A 67 -18.11 9.83 -2.45
C ASP A 67 -17.57 10.06 -3.88
N ASP A 68 -18.49 10.28 -4.83
CA ASP A 68 -18.15 10.52 -6.22
C ASP A 68 -17.17 11.67 -6.40
N GLN A 69 -17.34 12.72 -5.61
CA GLN A 69 -16.51 13.93 -5.67
C GLN A 69 -15.06 13.61 -5.25
N ARG A 70 -14.87 12.89 -4.14
CA ARG A 70 -13.54 12.51 -3.65
C ARG A 70 -12.85 11.53 -4.60
N ALA A 71 -13.57 10.58 -5.20
CA ALA A 71 -13.01 9.70 -6.23
C ALA A 71 -12.45 10.49 -7.42
N LEU A 72 -13.18 11.50 -7.91
CA LEU A 72 -12.73 12.38 -8.98
C LEU A 72 -11.52 13.23 -8.56
N GLU A 73 -11.49 13.73 -7.33
CA GLU A 73 -10.36 14.49 -6.78
C GLU A 73 -9.09 13.64 -6.74
N ILE A 74 -9.19 12.37 -6.33
CA ILE A 74 -8.04 11.44 -6.28
C ILE A 74 -7.51 11.17 -7.67
N HIS A 75 -8.41 10.94 -8.63
CA HIS A 75 -8.03 10.74 -10.02
C HIS A 75 -7.28 11.95 -10.58
N THR A 76 -7.78 13.15 -10.29
CA THR A 76 -7.18 14.41 -10.75
C THR A 76 -5.78 14.62 -10.15
N ALA A 77 -5.60 14.34 -8.86
CA ALA A 77 -4.30 14.40 -8.20
C ALA A 77 -3.29 13.39 -8.78
N LYS A 78 -3.74 12.15 -8.98
CA LYS A 78 -2.93 11.07 -9.59
C LYS A 78 -2.47 11.45 -11.00
N ASP A 79 -3.39 11.90 -11.85
CA ASP A 79 -3.08 12.29 -13.22
C ASP A 79 -2.05 13.43 -13.26
N PHE A 80 -2.18 14.40 -12.34
CA PHE A 80 -1.20 15.47 -12.19
C PHE A 80 0.19 14.95 -11.82
N ILE A 81 0.30 14.09 -10.81
CA ILE A 81 1.59 13.50 -10.40
C ILE A 81 2.20 12.68 -11.55
N PHE A 82 1.42 11.86 -12.25
CA PHE A 82 1.93 11.05 -13.36
C PHE A 82 2.35 11.92 -14.56
N SER A 83 1.57 12.94 -14.90
CA SER A 83 1.93 13.90 -15.96
C SER A 83 3.25 14.62 -15.65
N MET A 84 3.44 15.02 -14.38
CA MET A 84 4.67 15.65 -13.90
C MET A 84 5.88 14.71 -14.06
N LEU A 85 5.76 13.45 -13.66
CA LEU A 85 6.88 12.50 -13.64
C LEU A 85 7.24 11.91 -14.99
N GLY A 86 6.27 11.44 -15.77
CA GLY A 86 6.58 10.55 -16.88
C GLY A 86 5.46 9.65 -17.36
N GLY A 87 4.18 10.04 -17.22
CA GLY A 87 3.09 9.12 -17.47
C GLY A 87 1.76 9.76 -17.83
N SER A 88 1.28 9.43 -19.03
CA SER A 88 -0.14 9.32 -19.34
C SER A 88 -0.45 7.83 -19.21
N SER A 89 -1.24 7.44 -18.23
CA SER A 89 -1.64 6.03 -18.10
C SER A 89 -2.72 5.76 -19.15
N GLN A 90 -2.41 4.95 -20.16
CA GLN A 90 -3.42 4.47 -21.12
C GLN A 90 -4.55 3.72 -20.40
N LEU A 91 -4.24 3.11 -19.25
CA LEU A 91 -5.22 2.48 -18.37
C LEU A 91 -6.08 3.53 -17.65
N ALA A 92 -5.50 4.66 -17.20
CA ALA A 92 -6.24 5.75 -16.59
C ALA A 92 -7.12 6.50 -17.60
N GLU A 93 -6.70 6.66 -18.86
CA GLU A 93 -7.54 7.20 -19.94
C GLU A 93 -8.75 6.28 -20.22
N ARG A 94 -8.53 4.96 -20.28
CA ARG A 94 -9.60 3.95 -20.42
C ARG A 94 -10.55 3.90 -19.21
N GLN A 95 -9.99 3.93 -18.00
CA GLN A 95 -10.73 3.88 -16.74
C GLN A 95 -11.49 5.19 -16.47
N ARG A 96 -10.90 6.34 -16.80
CA ARG A 96 -11.58 7.66 -16.77
C ARG A 96 -12.72 7.69 -17.78
N GLY A 97 -12.53 7.13 -18.99
CA GLY A 97 -13.61 6.96 -19.97
C GLY A 97 -14.74 6.06 -19.48
N GLN A 98 -14.42 4.93 -18.83
CA GLN A 98 -15.41 4.03 -18.22
C GLN A 98 -16.15 4.67 -17.04
N TYR A 99 -15.44 5.39 -16.16
CA TYR A 99 -16.01 6.12 -15.03
C TYR A 99 -16.97 7.22 -15.49
N ILE A 100 -16.53 8.07 -16.42
CA ILE A 100 -17.38 9.16 -16.93
C ILE A 100 -18.57 8.60 -17.73
N SER A 101 -18.39 7.53 -18.51
CA SER A 101 -19.49 6.85 -19.21
C SER A 101 -20.50 6.25 -18.23
N SER A 102 -20.06 5.65 -17.12
CA SER A 102 -20.93 5.09 -16.08
C SER A 102 -21.69 6.17 -15.31
N CYS A 103 -21.06 7.31 -15.01
CA CYS A 103 -21.72 8.44 -14.34
C CYS A 103 -22.74 9.16 -15.26
N LEU A 104 -22.48 9.23 -16.57
CA LEU A 104 -23.39 9.83 -17.54
C LEU A 104 -24.59 8.91 -17.89
N GLN A 105 -24.43 7.59 -17.78
CA GLN A 105 -25.50 6.63 -18.08
C GLN A 105 -26.47 6.41 -16.92
N ASN A 106 -26.02 6.55 -15.67
CA ASN A 106 -26.85 6.37 -14.49
C ASN A 106 -26.86 7.66 -13.65
N HIS A 107 -27.91 8.46 -13.81
CA HIS A 107 -28.23 9.61 -12.94
C HIS A 107 -28.54 9.22 -11.47
N GLN A 108 -28.07 8.08 -10.98
CA GLN A 108 -28.27 7.56 -9.63
C GLN A 108 -26.99 6.93 -9.08
N ALA A 109 -26.80 7.10 -7.77
CA ALA A 109 -25.68 6.71 -6.93
C ALA A 109 -24.84 5.50 -7.40
N LEU A 110 -23.51 5.62 -7.24
CA LEU A 110 -22.49 4.59 -7.43
C LEU A 110 -22.99 3.15 -7.25
N ASN A 111 -22.88 2.36 -8.33
CA ASN A 111 -23.05 0.91 -8.31
C ASN A 111 -22.15 0.29 -7.20
N PRO A 112 -22.66 -0.63 -6.34
CA PRO A 112 -21.86 -1.35 -5.35
C PRO A 112 -20.54 -1.92 -5.89
N ALA A 113 -20.50 -2.29 -7.17
CA ALA A 113 -19.30 -2.75 -7.86
C ALA A 113 -18.19 -1.68 -7.95
N LEU A 114 -18.52 -0.38 -8.01
CA LEU A 114 -17.53 0.71 -8.09
C LEU A 114 -16.97 1.11 -6.72
N LYS A 115 -17.78 1.00 -5.65
CA LYS A 115 -17.27 1.07 -4.26
C LYS A 115 -16.32 -0.09 -3.99
N LEU A 116 -16.72 -1.31 -4.36
CA LEU A 116 -15.84 -2.49 -4.35
C LEU A 116 -14.59 -2.28 -5.21
N TRP A 117 -14.71 -1.63 -6.37
CA TRP A 117 -13.59 -1.31 -7.25
C TRP A 117 -12.62 -0.30 -6.61
N LEU A 118 -13.09 0.81 -6.02
CA LEU A 118 -12.23 1.78 -5.31
C LEU A 118 -11.57 1.15 -4.07
N GLN A 119 -12.31 0.30 -3.36
CA GLN A 119 -11.82 -0.45 -2.19
C GLN A 119 -10.85 -1.57 -2.58
N GLN A 120 -11.00 -2.17 -3.77
CA GLN A 120 -10.01 -3.05 -4.41
C GLN A 120 -8.86 -2.26 -5.04
N TRP A 121 -9.07 -1.00 -5.44
CA TRP A 121 -8.07 -0.13 -6.07
C TRP A 121 -7.03 0.37 -5.05
N GLU A 122 -7.40 0.47 -3.76
CA GLU A 122 -6.43 0.50 -2.64
C GLU A 122 -5.47 -0.71 -2.63
N ASN A 123 -5.77 -1.76 -3.41
CA ASN A 123 -5.00 -3.00 -3.56
C ASN A 123 -4.54 -3.29 -5.01
N ILE A 124 -4.71 -2.39 -5.99
CA ILE A 124 -4.24 -2.62 -7.38
C ILE A 124 -2.99 -1.78 -7.64
N GLY A 125 -1.84 -2.44 -7.43
CA GLY A 125 -0.53 -1.93 -7.76
C GLY A 125 -0.17 -2.11 -9.24
N CYS A 126 0.54 -1.13 -9.76
CA CYS A 126 1.11 -1.01 -11.11
C CYS A 126 0.23 -0.28 -12.14
N SER A 127 0.59 0.96 -12.44
CA SER A 127 0.12 1.68 -13.64
C SER A 127 1.24 1.75 -14.67
N PHE A 128 1.03 1.12 -15.83
CA PHE A 128 1.97 1.18 -16.95
C PHE A 128 1.84 2.54 -17.66
N CYS A 129 2.93 3.28 -17.76
CA CYS A 129 2.95 4.62 -18.34
C CYS A 129 3.94 4.70 -19.51
N LYS A 130 3.49 5.18 -20.68
CA LYS A 130 4.28 5.27 -21.93
C LYS A 130 4.49 6.70 -22.44
N ALA A 131 4.22 7.73 -21.65
CA ALA A 131 4.31 9.12 -22.14
C ALA A 131 5.49 9.89 -21.54
N GLU A 132 6.08 10.79 -22.31
CA GLU A 132 7.13 11.70 -21.86
C GLU A 132 6.56 12.79 -20.93
N GLY A 133 6.57 12.54 -19.62
CA GLY A 133 6.26 13.53 -18.60
C GLY A 133 7.38 14.56 -18.41
N MET A 134 7.08 15.61 -17.66
CA MET A 134 7.91 16.81 -17.63
C MET A 134 9.30 16.58 -17.01
N VAL A 135 9.41 15.78 -15.95
CA VAL A 135 10.71 15.41 -15.35
C VAL A 135 11.53 14.59 -16.35
N GLN A 136 10.91 13.65 -17.05
CA GLN A 136 11.60 12.88 -18.10
C GLN A 136 12.07 13.77 -19.25
N LYS A 137 11.28 14.77 -19.65
CA LYS A 137 11.68 15.75 -20.70
C LYS A 137 12.84 16.64 -20.27
N LEU A 138 12.94 16.95 -18.98
CA LEU A 138 13.96 17.84 -18.44
C LEU A 138 15.37 17.25 -18.51
N ASP A 139 15.56 16.01 -18.04
CA ASP A 139 16.91 15.41 -17.86
C ASP A 139 17.05 14.03 -18.54
N GLN A 140 15.94 13.38 -18.93
CA GLN A 140 15.96 12.08 -19.62
C GLN A 140 16.67 10.94 -18.85
N LYS A 141 16.85 11.09 -17.53
CA LYS A 141 17.45 10.05 -16.69
C LYS A 141 16.50 8.91 -16.37
N LEU A 142 15.20 9.17 -16.17
CA LEU A 142 14.24 8.11 -15.87
C LEU A 142 14.08 7.16 -17.07
N PRO A 143 13.64 5.91 -16.84
CA PRO A 143 13.27 5.00 -17.92
C PRO A 143 12.16 5.60 -18.79
N VAL A 144 12.31 5.48 -20.11
CA VAL A 144 11.31 5.98 -21.10
C VAL A 144 9.93 5.33 -20.90
N ALA A 145 9.91 4.03 -20.58
CA ALA A 145 8.70 3.31 -20.20
C ALA A 145 8.81 2.90 -18.73
N ASN A 146 8.12 3.65 -17.86
CA ASN A 146 8.19 3.45 -16.42
C ASN A 146 6.94 2.76 -15.87
N GLU A 147 7.14 1.88 -14.89
CA GLU A 147 6.08 1.17 -14.18
C GLU A 147 6.03 1.69 -12.74
N TYR A 148 5.12 2.63 -12.52
CA TYR A 148 4.93 3.22 -11.22
C TYR A 148 4.09 2.30 -10.33
N LEU A 149 4.51 2.15 -9.07
CA LEU A 149 3.70 1.51 -8.04
C LEU A 149 3.14 2.58 -7.10
N LEU A 150 1.84 2.86 -7.24
CA LEU A 150 1.10 3.74 -6.34
C LEU A 150 0.42 2.89 -5.27
N LEU A 151 0.67 3.20 -4.01
CA LEU A 151 0.12 2.52 -2.84
C LEU A 151 -0.79 3.48 -2.09
N SER A 152 -1.96 2.99 -1.65
CA SER A 152 -2.80 3.72 -0.70
C SER A 152 -2.16 3.70 0.69
N GLY A 153 -2.01 4.88 1.29
CA GLY A 153 -1.27 5.10 2.53
C GLY A 153 0.12 5.71 2.29
N GLY A 154 0.55 6.58 3.20
CA GLY A 154 1.87 7.19 3.20
C GLY A 154 2.93 6.28 3.82
N VAL A 155 4.20 6.64 3.64
CA VAL A 155 5.33 5.89 4.22
C VAL A 155 5.22 5.81 5.74
N ARG A 156 4.65 6.87 6.34
CA ARG A 156 4.35 6.98 7.79
C ARG A 156 3.38 5.93 8.30
N GLU A 157 2.59 5.32 7.42
CA GLU A 157 1.64 4.26 7.74
C GLU A 157 2.23 2.85 7.56
N GLY A 158 3.54 2.76 7.25
CA GLY A 158 4.27 1.49 7.08
C GLY A 158 3.83 0.70 5.86
N VAL A 159 3.44 1.39 4.78
CA VAL A 159 3.13 0.74 3.49
C VAL A 159 4.37 0.25 2.75
N VAL A 160 5.53 0.81 3.07
CA VAL A 160 6.86 0.40 2.61
C VAL A 160 7.81 0.49 3.80
N ASP A 161 8.74 -0.46 3.91
CA ASP A 161 9.80 -0.46 4.93
C ASP A 161 10.84 0.63 4.65
N MET A 162 10.65 1.80 5.27
CA MET A 162 11.48 2.98 5.08
C MET A 162 11.86 3.58 6.44
N ASP A 163 12.97 4.32 6.46
CA ASP A 163 13.41 5.04 7.66
C ASP A 163 12.50 6.25 7.93
N LEU A 164 11.97 6.34 9.14
CA LEU A 164 10.96 7.34 9.51
C LEU A 164 11.51 8.49 10.37
N ASP A 165 12.81 8.53 10.64
CA ASP A 165 13.42 9.47 11.61
C ASP A 165 13.58 10.88 11.03
N GLU A 166 13.76 10.98 9.72
CA GLU A 166 13.95 12.24 8.99
C GLU A 166 12.63 12.80 8.42
N LEU A 167 11.51 12.15 8.69
CA LEU A 167 10.21 12.55 8.17
C LEU A 167 9.59 13.68 8.99
N ASN A 168 9.18 14.75 8.31
CA ASN A 168 8.35 15.78 8.90
C ASN A 168 7.05 15.21 9.49
N VAL A 169 6.63 15.80 10.60
CA VAL A 169 5.42 15.43 11.33
C VAL A 169 4.23 16.03 10.60
N TYR A 170 3.46 15.17 9.94
CA TYR A 170 2.17 15.49 9.34
C TYR A 170 1.07 14.74 10.07
N ALA A 171 -0.04 15.43 10.33
CA ALA A 171 -1.21 14.89 10.98
C ALA A 171 -2.40 14.85 10.01
N ARG A 172 -3.01 13.67 9.87
CA ARG A 172 -4.28 13.50 9.15
C ARG A 172 -5.33 14.45 9.73
N GLY A 173 -6.08 15.07 8.82
CA GLY A 173 -7.08 16.09 9.07
C GLY A 173 -6.54 17.50 9.30
N THR A 174 -5.30 17.65 9.78
CA THR A 174 -4.66 18.98 9.91
C THR A 174 -3.88 19.35 8.66
N ASP A 175 -3.04 18.46 8.16
CA ASP A 175 -2.15 18.71 7.02
C ASP A 175 -2.67 18.08 5.72
N TYR A 176 -3.21 16.87 5.81
CA TYR A 176 -3.72 16.11 4.68
C TYR A 176 -4.96 15.31 5.06
N ASP A 177 -5.81 15.01 4.09
CA ASP A 177 -7.00 14.18 4.28
C ASP A 177 -6.76 12.74 3.78
N MET A 178 -5.88 12.61 2.79
CA MET A 178 -5.50 11.35 2.15
C MET A 178 -4.01 11.31 1.90
N ASP A 179 -3.42 10.13 1.97
CA ASP A 179 -2.01 9.90 1.70
C ASP A 179 -1.77 8.69 0.79
N PHE A 180 -0.69 8.78 0.03
CA PHE A 180 -0.25 7.80 -0.94
C PHE A 180 1.28 7.72 -0.96
N THR A 181 1.79 6.54 -1.29
CA THR A 181 3.22 6.33 -1.55
C THR A 181 3.41 5.94 -3.00
N LEU A 182 4.31 6.62 -3.71
CA LEU A 182 4.59 6.37 -5.12
C LEU A 182 6.04 5.93 -5.30
N LEU A 183 6.24 4.68 -5.70
CA LEU A 183 7.56 4.18 -6.08
C LEU A 183 7.84 4.51 -7.55
N VAL A 184 8.93 5.24 -7.78
CA VAL A 184 9.37 5.71 -9.10
C VAL A 184 10.69 5.06 -9.46
N PRO A 185 10.71 4.07 -10.37
CA PRO A 185 11.95 3.46 -10.81
C PRO A 185 12.88 4.49 -11.47
N ALA A 186 14.01 4.78 -10.83
CA ALA A 186 15.14 5.51 -11.39
C ALA A 186 15.94 4.59 -12.33
N LEU A 187 16.06 3.32 -11.96
CA LEU A 187 16.63 2.25 -12.78
C LEU A 187 15.65 1.08 -12.87
N LYS A 188 15.56 0.49 -14.07
CA LYS A 188 14.68 -0.63 -14.41
C LYS A 188 15.52 -1.79 -14.95
N LEU A 189 15.65 -2.85 -14.19
CA LEU A 189 16.57 -3.97 -14.47
C LEU A 189 15.73 -5.19 -14.87
N HIS A 190 15.17 -5.16 -16.09
CA HIS A 190 14.09 -6.11 -16.46
C HIS A 190 14.29 -6.94 -17.73
N ASP A 191 15.17 -6.58 -18.67
CA ASP A 191 15.05 -7.19 -20.03
C ASP A 191 16.35 -7.55 -20.76
N ARG A 192 17.54 -7.23 -20.24
CA ARG A 192 18.79 -7.40 -21.01
C ARG A 192 19.70 -8.55 -20.58
N ASN A 193 19.26 -9.41 -19.65
CA ASN A 193 20.16 -10.33 -18.92
C ASN A 193 21.40 -9.59 -18.37
N GLN A 194 21.26 -8.29 -18.08
CA GLN A 194 22.37 -7.45 -17.67
C GLN A 194 22.77 -7.92 -16.28
N PRO A 195 24.00 -8.43 -16.10
CA PRO A 195 24.41 -8.98 -14.83
C PRO A 195 24.47 -7.85 -13.82
N VAL A 196 23.68 -7.95 -12.75
CA VAL A 196 23.68 -6.98 -11.65
C VAL A 196 24.46 -7.58 -10.50
N THR A 197 25.33 -6.77 -9.89
CA THR A 197 25.99 -7.16 -8.64
C THR A 197 25.35 -6.38 -7.49
N LEU A 198 24.57 -7.09 -6.68
CA LEU A 198 24.17 -6.65 -5.35
C LEU A 198 25.31 -7.00 -4.39
N ASP A 199 26.03 -5.98 -3.93
CA ASP A 199 27.14 -6.17 -2.99
C ASP A 199 26.62 -6.08 -1.54
N MET A 200 26.36 -7.25 -0.97
CA MET A 200 25.87 -7.40 0.40
C MET A 200 27.01 -7.62 1.41
N ARG A 201 28.28 -7.69 0.98
CA ARG A 201 29.42 -8.04 1.86
C ARG A 201 29.65 -7.03 2.99
N HIS A 202 29.24 -5.78 2.75
CA HIS A 202 29.40 -4.67 3.67
C HIS A 202 28.06 -4.13 4.19
N SER A 203 26.97 -4.84 3.93
CA SER A 203 25.60 -4.43 4.29
C SER A 203 24.99 -5.39 5.30
N ALA A 204 24.08 -4.89 6.14
CA ALA A 204 23.24 -5.75 6.96
C ALA A 204 22.34 -6.64 6.06
N LEU A 205 21.76 -7.70 6.64
CA LEU A 205 20.72 -8.48 5.96
C LEU A 205 19.59 -7.55 5.48
N CYS A 206 18.95 -7.90 4.36
CA CYS A 206 17.97 -7.06 3.65
C CYS A 206 18.54 -5.77 3.02
N HIS A 207 19.85 -5.49 3.14
CA HIS A 207 20.48 -4.31 2.53
C HIS A 207 21.56 -4.71 1.52
N SER A 208 21.82 -3.82 0.56
CA SER A 208 22.86 -4.03 -0.44
C SER A 208 23.36 -2.71 -1.00
N TRP A 209 24.61 -2.71 -1.47
CA TRP A 209 25.09 -1.68 -2.39
C TRP A 209 24.82 -2.13 -3.83
N LEU A 210 24.60 -1.18 -4.74
CA LEU A 210 24.37 -1.45 -6.15
C LEU A 210 25.56 -0.96 -6.98
N SER A 211 26.37 -1.91 -7.47
CA SER A 211 27.51 -1.56 -8.32
C SER A 211 27.08 -1.39 -9.78
N LEU A 212 27.48 -0.27 -10.38
CA LEU A 212 27.24 0.01 -11.80
C LEU A 212 28.35 -0.54 -12.73
N ARG A 213 29.33 -1.28 -12.20
CA ARG A 213 30.50 -1.75 -12.98
C ARG A 213 30.16 -2.62 -14.19
N LEU A 214 29.02 -3.30 -14.16
CA LEU A 214 28.55 -4.21 -15.22
C LEU A 214 27.51 -3.54 -16.15
N PHE A 215 27.25 -2.25 -15.94
CA PHE A 215 26.35 -1.47 -16.77
C PHE A 215 27.06 -0.94 -18.01
N ASP A 216 26.29 -0.62 -19.05
CA ASP A 216 26.84 0.02 -20.25
C ASP A 216 27.32 1.44 -19.93
N GLU A 217 28.30 1.91 -20.71
CA GLU A 217 28.92 3.22 -20.53
C GLU A 217 27.89 4.37 -20.59
N GLY A 218 26.83 4.22 -21.39
CA GLY A 218 25.74 5.20 -21.47
C GLY A 218 25.00 5.34 -20.14
N THR A 219 24.66 4.22 -19.51
CA THR A 219 24.04 4.21 -18.17
C THR A 219 24.99 4.77 -17.10
N ILE A 220 26.28 4.42 -17.13
CA ILE A 220 27.27 4.96 -16.18
C ILE A 220 27.39 6.47 -16.36
N ASN A 221 27.60 6.97 -17.58
CA ASN A 221 27.74 8.40 -17.85
C ASN A 221 26.50 9.20 -17.45
N LYS A 222 25.31 8.61 -17.60
CA LYS A 222 24.04 9.21 -17.18
C LYS A 222 23.91 9.35 -15.66
N TRP A 223 24.40 8.37 -14.90
CA TRP A 223 24.20 8.28 -13.45
C TRP A 223 25.46 8.54 -12.61
N LYS A 224 26.61 8.84 -13.22
CA LYS A 224 27.90 9.04 -12.53
C LYS A 224 27.83 10.09 -11.42
N ASP A 225 27.07 11.17 -11.64
CA ASP A 225 26.93 12.26 -10.65
C ASP A 225 26.10 11.81 -9.43
N CYS A 226 25.28 10.78 -9.62
CA CYS A 226 24.50 10.13 -8.57
C CYS A 226 25.18 8.87 -8.02
N CYS A 227 26.49 8.71 -8.22
CA CYS A 227 27.26 7.59 -7.68
C CYS A 227 28.24 8.03 -6.59
N THR A 228 28.54 7.13 -5.66
CA THR A 228 29.78 7.21 -4.87
C THR A 228 30.87 6.43 -5.58
N ILE A 229 32.12 6.83 -5.34
CA ILE A 229 33.29 6.28 -6.01
C ILE A 229 34.14 5.54 -4.96
N VAL A 230 34.55 4.33 -5.32
CA VAL A 230 35.55 3.58 -4.56
C VAL A 230 36.66 3.15 -5.53
N ASP A 231 37.86 3.67 -5.30
CA ASP A 231 39.04 3.30 -6.07
C ASP A 231 39.62 1.98 -5.55
N HIS A 232 39.89 1.04 -6.46
CA HIS A 232 40.60 -0.18 -6.11
C HIS A 232 42.12 -0.04 -6.26
N ILE A 233 42.84 -0.88 -5.51
CA ILE A 233 44.31 -0.98 -5.51
C ILE A 233 44.86 -1.30 -6.92
N ASN A 234 44.06 -1.92 -7.78
CA ASN A 234 44.41 -2.24 -9.17
C ASN A 234 44.15 -1.08 -10.17
N GLY A 235 43.76 0.11 -9.69
CA GLY A 235 43.50 1.30 -10.51
C GLY A 235 42.12 1.34 -11.17
N ALA A 236 41.24 0.38 -10.90
CA ALA A 236 39.86 0.39 -11.41
C ALA A 236 38.93 1.20 -10.48
N THR A 237 38.23 2.18 -11.05
CA THR A 237 37.23 3.00 -10.35
C THR A 237 35.86 2.31 -10.39
N ASN A 238 35.29 2.02 -9.22
CA ASN A 238 33.94 1.46 -9.12
C ASN A 238 32.91 2.54 -8.74
N TYR A 239 31.85 2.62 -9.55
CA TYR A 239 30.69 3.48 -9.30
C TYR A 239 29.61 2.68 -8.55
N PHE A 240 29.20 3.20 -7.39
CA PHE A 240 28.08 2.66 -6.62
C PHE A 240 26.90 3.61 -6.66
N PHE A 241 25.74 3.11 -7.06
CA PHE A 241 24.52 3.91 -7.22
C PHE A 241 24.03 4.39 -5.86
N SER A 242 24.01 5.71 -5.65
CA SER A 242 23.79 6.31 -4.34
C SER A 242 22.33 6.72 -4.13
N PRO A 243 21.61 6.18 -3.14
CA PRO A 243 20.19 6.50 -2.93
C PRO A 243 19.95 7.96 -2.54
N THR A 244 20.83 8.54 -1.73
CA THR A 244 20.80 9.94 -1.29
C THR A 244 20.96 10.89 -2.47
N LYS A 245 22.01 10.69 -3.29
CA LYS A 245 22.27 11.52 -4.48
C LYS A 245 21.18 11.37 -5.54
N VAL A 246 20.63 10.17 -5.72
CA VAL A 246 19.47 9.96 -6.60
C VAL A 246 18.27 10.75 -6.09
N ALA A 247 18.02 10.74 -4.78
CA ALA A 247 16.94 11.54 -4.20
C ALA A 247 17.18 13.05 -4.27
N ASP A 248 18.43 13.54 -4.14
CA ASP A 248 18.81 14.95 -4.39
C ASP A 248 18.44 15.37 -5.82
N TRP A 249 18.98 14.65 -6.80
CA TRP A 249 18.71 14.91 -8.21
C TRP A 249 17.21 14.89 -8.52
N PHE A 250 16.49 13.90 -7.97
CA PHE A 250 15.07 13.75 -8.25
C PHE A 250 14.23 14.87 -7.64
N TYR A 251 14.57 15.30 -6.42
CA TYR A 251 13.94 16.46 -5.79
C TYR A 251 14.18 17.76 -6.57
N GLU A 252 15.41 18.01 -7.01
CA GLU A 252 15.76 19.18 -7.83
C GLU A 252 14.95 19.18 -9.13
N SER A 253 14.88 18.04 -9.81
CA SER A 253 14.13 17.88 -11.05
C SER A 253 12.63 18.13 -10.87
N ILE A 254 12.03 17.54 -9.83
CA ILE A 254 10.61 17.77 -9.48
C ILE A 254 10.38 19.26 -9.16
N SER A 255 11.28 19.89 -8.39
CA SER A 255 11.16 21.29 -7.99
C SER A 255 11.14 22.23 -9.21
N VAL A 256 12.05 22.03 -10.16
CA VAL A 256 12.08 22.80 -11.42
C VAL A 256 10.77 22.64 -12.19
N VAL A 257 10.30 21.40 -12.35
CA VAL A 257 9.05 21.11 -13.08
C VAL A 257 7.83 21.74 -12.40
N LEU A 258 7.74 21.66 -11.07
CA LEU A 258 6.62 22.25 -10.34
C LEU A 258 6.61 23.77 -10.41
N VAL A 259 7.78 24.43 -10.39
CA VAL A 259 7.90 25.88 -10.62
C VAL A 259 7.40 26.25 -12.01
N GLU A 260 7.75 25.48 -13.05
CA GLU A 260 7.26 25.75 -14.41
C GLU A 260 5.75 25.54 -14.56
N ILE A 261 5.20 24.49 -13.93
CA ILE A 261 3.76 24.25 -13.89
C ILE A 261 3.03 25.42 -13.21
N GLN A 262 3.57 25.93 -12.09
CA GLN A 262 2.98 27.05 -11.35
C GLN A 262 2.99 28.37 -12.14
N LYS A 263 3.91 28.57 -13.08
CA LYS A 263 3.92 29.76 -13.96
C LYS A 263 2.75 29.80 -14.94
N LYS A 264 2.17 28.65 -15.28
CA LYS A 264 1.06 28.52 -16.25
C LYS A 264 -0.11 27.73 -15.64
N PRO A 265 -0.78 28.28 -14.61
CA PRO A 265 -1.87 27.58 -13.95
C PRO A 265 -3.03 27.38 -14.92
N GLN A 266 -3.41 26.13 -15.18
CA GLN A 266 -4.63 25.81 -15.94
C GLN A 266 -5.79 25.53 -14.99
N ARG A 267 -7.01 25.87 -15.43
CA ARG A 267 -8.22 25.63 -14.65
C ARG A 267 -8.40 24.12 -14.46
N GLY A 268 -8.63 23.69 -13.22
CA GLY A 268 -8.80 22.28 -12.88
C GLY A 268 -7.52 21.54 -12.51
N MET A 269 -6.35 22.18 -12.60
CA MET A 269 -5.10 21.59 -12.09
C MET A 269 -5.06 21.61 -10.56
N PRO A 270 -4.55 20.55 -9.92
CA PRO A 270 -4.24 20.54 -8.50
C PRO A 270 -3.36 21.73 -8.08
N LYS A 271 -3.67 22.32 -6.92
CA LYS A 271 -2.81 23.31 -6.29
C LYS A 271 -1.70 22.57 -5.55
N VAL A 272 -0.45 22.86 -5.89
CA VAL A 272 0.69 22.37 -5.12
C VAL A 272 0.81 23.24 -3.87
N GLU A 273 0.39 22.72 -2.71
CA GLU A 273 0.43 23.43 -1.44
C GLU A 273 1.80 23.35 -0.78
N LYS A 274 2.47 22.20 -0.92
CA LYS A 274 3.76 21.95 -0.29
C LYS A 274 4.59 20.96 -1.08
N VAL A 275 5.90 21.16 -1.12
CA VAL A 275 6.90 20.24 -1.69
C VAL A 275 8.11 20.27 -0.76
N GLU A 276 8.47 19.12 -0.21
CA GLU A 276 9.59 19.01 0.72
C GLU A 276 10.36 17.72 0.51
N LYS A 277 11.67 17.79 0.72
CA LYS A 277 12.54 16.62 0.80
C LYS A 277 12.77 16.24 2.27
N ASN A 278 12.39 15.02 2.62
CA ASN A 278 12.54 14.42 3.95
C ASN A 278 13.50 13.22 3.82
N GLY A 279 14.80 13.45 4.01
CA GLY A 279 15.81 12.43 3.73
C GLY A 279 15.77 12.03 2.27
N THR A 280 15.46 10.78 1.96
CA THR A 280 15.36 10.24 0.59
C THR A 280 13.95 10.27 0.00
N ILE A 281 12.97 10.77 0.77
CA ILE A 281 11.55 10.82 0.40
C ILE A 281 11.17 12.24 0.01
N ILE A 282 10.42 12.38 -1.08
CA ILE A 282 9.91 13.67 -1.55
C ILE A 282 8.42 13.73 -1.26
N SER A 283 8.02 14.55 -0.29
CA SER A 283 6.62 14.70 0.12
C SER A 283 5.98 15.89 -0.60
N ILE A 284 4.87 15.66 -1.29
CA ILE A 284 4.08 16.69 -1.98
C ILE A 284 2.67 16.72 -1.40
N ILE A 285 2.19 17.89 -0.99
CA ILE A 285 0.79 18.09 -0.61
C ILE A 285 0.07 18.81 -1.75
N LEU A 286 -0.95 18.15 -2.30
CA LEU A 286 -1.80 18.66 -3.37
C LEU A 286 -3.20 19.00 -2.83
N GLY A 287 -3.64 20.23 -3.04
CA GLY A 287 -5.04 20.63 -2.86
C GLY A 287 -5.84 20.39 -4.14
N VAL A 288 -6.86 19.54 -4.08
CA VAL A 288 -7.77 19.25 -5.20
C VAL A 288 -9.20 19.35 -4.71
N GLY A 289 -9.91 20.38 -5.18
CA GLY A 289 -11.26 20.67 -4.69
C GLY A 289 -11.25 20.96 -3.20
N SER A 290 -11.89 20.09 -2.41
CA SER A 290 -11.94 20.19 -0.94
C SER A 290 -11.00 19.24 -0.20
N SER A 291 -10.24 18.43 -0.95
CA SER A 291 -9.34 17.41 -0.40
C SER A 291 -7.88 17.82 -0.52
N ARG A 292 -7.10 17.49 0.51
CA ARG A 292 -5.64 17.60 0.52
C ARG A 292 -5.01 16.21 0.48
N MET A 293 -4.13 16.00 -0.48
CA MET A 293 -3.53 14.71 -0.76
C MET A 293 -2.02 14.77 -0.58
N LEU A 294 -1.50 13.99 0.36
CA LEU A 294 -0.07 13.81 0.60
C LEU A 294 0.45 12.68 -0.28
N TYR A 295 1.42 12.97 -1.14
CA TYR A 295 2.16 11.98 -1.90
C TYR A 295 3.59 11.90 -1.36
N ASP A 296 3.97 10.75 -0.82
CA ASP A 296 5.36 10.40 -0.55
C ASP A 296 5.92 9.74 -1.82
N ILE A 297 6.74 10.47 -2.58
CA ILE A 297 7.38 9.99 -3.81
C ILE A 297 8.77 9.47 -3.47
N VAL A 298 9.05 8.22 -3.86
CA VAL A 298 10.27 7.51 -3.51
C VAL A 298 10.97 7.00 -4.78
N PRO A 299 12.20 7.48 -5.08
CA PRO A 299 12.98 6.91 -6.17
C PRO A 299 13.48 5.51 -5.79
N VAL A 300 13.29 4.53 -6.68
CA VAL A 300 13.64 3.12 -6.43
C VAL A 300 14.45 2.52 -7.58
N VAL A 301 15.07 1.37 -7.33
CA VAL A 301 15.56 0.50 -8.42
C VAL A 301 14.61 -0.69 -8.51
N SER A 302 14.09 -0.95 -9.71
CA SER A 302 13.13 -2.02 -9.96
C SER A 302 13.84 -3.24 -10.53
N PHE A 303 13.56 -4.41 -9.97
CA PHE A 303 14.05 -5.72 -10.41
C PHE A 303 12.90 -6.62 -10.87
N LYS A 304 13.19 -7.52 -11.81
CA LYS A 304 12.29 -8.62 -12.19
C LYS A 304 12.78 -9.91 -11.57
N GLY A 305 11.86 -10.76 -11.13
CA GLY A 305 12.15 -12.04 -10.47
C GLY A 305 12.41 -11.90 -8.97
N TRP A 306 12.89 -12.98 -8.37
CA TRP A 306 13.06 -13.12 -6.92
C TRP A 306 14.54 -13.08 -6.50
N PRO A 307 14.91 -12.34 -5.44
CA PRO A 307 16.30 -12.27 -5.00
C PRO A 307 16.71 -13.54 -4.26
N ALA A 308 17.92 -14.03 -4.52
CA ALA A 308 18.43 -15.27 -3.93
C ALA A 308 18.42 -15.28 -2.38
N VAL A 309 18.61 -14.12 -1.74
CA VAL A 309 18.56 -13.98 -0.27
C VAL A 309 17.18 -14.30 0.32
N ALA A 310 16.12 -14.16 -0.47
CA ALA A 310 14.74 -14.47 -0.09
C ALA A 310 14.27 -15.84 -0.62
N GLN A 311 15.15 -16.63 -1.25
CA GLN A 311 14.75 -17.90 -1.88
C GLN A 311 14.16 -18.89 -0.88
N SER A 312 14.62 -18.89 0.37
CA SER A 312 14.09 -19.76 1.43
C SER A 312 12.61 -19.52 1.72
N TRP A 313 12.12 -18.30 1.50
CA TRP A 313 10.70 -17.97 1.68
C TRP A 313 9.80 -18.79 0.73
N LEU A 314 10.27 -19.12 -0.48
CA LEU A 314 9.50 -19.93 -1.44
C LEU A 314 9.43 -21.42 -1.07
N MET A 315 10.13 -21.85 -0.03
CA MET A 315 10.13 -23.24 0.41
C MET A 315 8.99 -23.54 1.39
N GLU A 316 8.24 -22.53 1.81
CA GLU A 316 7.11 -22.61 2.75
C GLU A 316 5.78 -22.25 2.06
N ASN A 317 4.65 -22.53 2.73
CA ASN A 317 3.32 -22.27 2.17
C ASN A 317 2.79 -20.90 2.63
N HIS A 318 2.83 -19.92 1.73
CA HIS A 318 2.41 -18.54 1.99
C HIS A 318 1.13 -18.11 1.23
N PHE A 319 0.47 -19.05 0.55
CA PHE A 319 -0.67 -18.78 -0.32
C PHE A 319 -1.97 -19.22 0.35
N TRP A 320 -2.47 -18.37 1.27
CA TRP A 320 -3.50 -18.76 2.24
C TRP A 320 -4.87 -19.07 1.64
N ASP A 321 -5.25 -18.39 0.56
CA ASP A 321 -6.55 -18.59 -0.11
C ASP A 321 -6.47 -19.47 -1.36
N GLY A 322 -5.27 -19.86 -1.79
CA GLY A 322 -4.99 -20.63 -3.00
C GLY A 322 -5.39 -19.94 -4.31
N LYS A 323 -5.79 -18.65 -4.29
CA LYS A 323 -6.23 -17.90 -5.47
C LYS A 323 -5.09 -17.16 -6.14
N ILE A 324 -4.11 -16.71 -5.37
CA ILE A 324 -2.94 -16.01 -5.88
C ILE A 324 -1.88 -17.04 -6.26
N THR A 325 -1.32 -16.90 -7.46
CA THR A 325 -0.26 -17.79 -7.93
C THR A 325 1.11 -17.30 -7.44
N GLU A 326 2.06 -18.22 -7.34
CA GLU A 326 3.43 -17.89 -6.96
C GLU A 326 4.03 -16.83 -7.90
N GLU A 327 3.80 -16.97 -9.21
CA GLU A 327 4.30 -16.08 -10.25
C GLU A 327 3.82 -14.62 -10.08
N GLU A 328 2.59 -14.42 -9.60
CA GLU A 328 2.06 -13.09 -9.32
C GLU A 328 2.80 -12.42 -8.15
N VAL A 329 3.11 -13.20 -7.11
CA VAL A 329 3.81 -12.72 -5.90
C VAL A 329 5.28 -12.48 -6.15
N ILE A 330 5.97 -13.35 -6.90
CA ILE A 330 7.43 -13.29 -7.09
C ILE A 330 7.86 -12.52 -8.35
N SER A 331 6.93 -11.79 -8.98
CA SER A 331 7.14 -11.10 -10.25
C SER A 331 8.30 -10.08 -10.24
N GLY A 332 8.61 -9.49 -9.09
CA GLY A 332 9.73 -8.57 -8.93
C GLY A 332 9.83 -7.97 -7.53
N PHE A 333 10.97 -7.35 -7.26
CA PHE A 333 11.25 -6.62 -6.03
C PHE A 333 11.87 -5.25 -6.33
N TYR A 334 12.02 -4.44 -5.30
CA TYR A 334 12.64 -3.13 -5.39
C TYR A 334 13.83 -3.02 -4.46
N LEU A 335 14.71 -2.08 -4.79
CA LEU A 335 15.59 -1.45 -3.83
C LEU A 335 15.05 -0.07 -3.51
N VAL A 336 14.78 0.19 -2.22
CA VAL A 336 14.29 1.46 -1.70
C VAL A 336 15.41 2.19 -0.94
N PRO A 337 15.39 3.53 -0.90
CA PRO A 337 16.48 4.33 -0.35
C PRO A 337 16.39 4.42 1.18
N ALA A 338 16.61 3.28 1.85
CA ALA A 338 16.65 3.13 3.30
C ALA A 338 17.94 2.41 3.72
N CYS A 339 18.47 2.77 4.89
CA CYS A 339 19.79 2.35 5.36
C CYS A 339 19.66 1.50 6.63
N SER A 340 20.60 0.58 6.82
CA SER A 340 20.68 -0.17 8.07
C SER A 340 21.23 0.71 9.20
N PHE A 341 20.93 0.34 10.45
CA PHE A 341 21.37 1.12 11.63
C PHE A 341 22.89 1.37 11.71
N LYS A 342 23.70 0.43 11.22
CA LYS A 342 25.18 0.53 11.19
C LYS A 342 25.72 0.83 9.78
N GLY A 343 24.84 1.05 8.82
CA GLY A 343 25.14 1.15 7.42
C GLY A 343 25.65 2.51 6.97
N LYS A 344 25.96 2.62 5.68
CA LYS A 344 26.31 3.88 5.03
C LYS A 344 25.15 4.37 4.16
N LYS A 345 24.45 5.42 4.62
CA LYS A 345 23.29 6.02 3.94
C LYS A 345 23.55 6.34 2.47
N GLU A 346 24.76 6.77 2.14
CA GLU A 346 25.15 7.13 0.77
C GLU A 346 25.23 5.94 -0.21
N ASN A 347 25.29 4.69 0.28
CA ASN A 347 25.54 3.51 -0.56
C ASN A 347 24.50 2.40 -0.38
N GLU A 348 23.84 2.34 0.78
CA GLU A 348 22.93 1.24 1.11
C GLU A 348 21.52 1.46 0.60
N TRP A 349 21.03 0.47 -0.12
CA TRP A 349 19.63 0.30 -0.42
C TRP A 349 19.04 -0.85 0.40
N ARG A 350 17.76 -0.76 0.76
CA ARG A 350 17.00 -1.85 1.39
C ARG A 350 16.17 -2.60 0.35
N LEU A 351 16.09 -3.92 0.45
CA LEU A 351 15.19 -4.72 -0.37
C LEU A 351 13.73 -4.47 0.04
N SER A 352 12.85 -4.33 -0.94
CA SER A 352 11.42 -4.09 -0.72
C SER A 352 10.59 -5.00 -1.61
N PHE A 353 9.61 -5.65 -1.00
CA PHE A 353 8.70 -6.61 -1.63
C PHE A 353 7.30 -6.02 -1.78
N ALA A 354 7.19 -4.69 -1.93
CA ALA A 354 5.92 -3.98 -1.97
C ALA A 354 4.93 -4.52 -3.03
N ARG A 355 5.43 -5.03 -4.18
CA ARG A 355 4.61 -5.72 -5.19
C ARG A 355 3.97 -6.99 -4.61
N SER A 356 4.77 -7.84 -3.99
CA SER A 356 4.34 -9.10 -3.36
C SER A 356 3.36 -8.83 -2.21
N GLU A 357 3.64 -7.84 -1.37
CA GLU A 357 2.74 -7.44 -0.27
C GLU A 357 1.37 -6.99 -0.77
N VAL A 358 1.31 -6.27 -1.89
CA VAL A 358 0.04 -5.84 -2.50
C VAL A 358 -0.77 -7.05 -2.95
N GLN A 359 -0.13 -8.09 -3.49
CA GLN A 359 -0.84 -9.32 -3.84
C GLN A 359 -1.35 -10.03 -2.57
N LEU A 360 -0.48 -10.31 -1.61
CA LEU A 360 -0.86 -11.01 -0.37
C LEU A 360 -1.97 -10.29 0.41
N LYS A 361 -1.96 -8.95 0.44
CA LYS A 361 -3.01 -8.16 1.08
C LYS A 361 -4.41 -8.43 0.51
N LYS A 362 -4.54 -8.81 -0.77
CA LYS A 362 -5.83 -9.15 -1.40
C LYS A 362 -6.46 -10.42 -0.84
N CYS A 363 -5.65 -11.32 -0.27
CA CYS A 363 -6.13 -12.54 0.38
C CYS A 363 -6.67 -12.30 1.79
N ILE A 364 -6.43 -11.13 2.38
CA ILE A 364 -6.84 -10.82 3.75
C ILE A 364 -8.26 -10.26 3.71
N SER A 365 -9.17 -10.87 4.46
CA SER A 365 -10.56 -10.43 4.53
C SER A 365 -10.68 -9.00 5.09
N SER A 366 -11.73 -8.29 4.68
CA SER A 366 -11.99 -6.92 5.14
C SER A 366 -12.09 -6.83 6.67
N SER A 367 -12.71 -7.81 7.32
CA SER A 367 -12.84 -7.88 8.78
C SER A 367 -11.47 -7.95 9.47
N LEU A 368 -10.55 -8.81 8.98
CA LEU A 368 -9.21 -8.90 9.54
C LEU A 368 -8.36 -7.66 9.26
N MET A 369 -8.52 -7.05 8.09
CA MET A 369 -7.89 -5.76 7.78
C MET A 369 -8.37 -4.66 8.73
N GLN A 370 -9.66 -4.64 9.09
CA GLN A 370 -10.22 -3.70 10.08
C GLN A 370 -9.59 -3.91 11.47
N ALA A 371 -9.50 -5.17 11.91
CA ALA A 371 -8.81 -5.53 13.14
C ALA A 371 -7.34 -5.09 13.14
N TYR A 372 -6.63 -5.28 12.02
CA TYR A 372 -5.26 -4.81 11.85
C TYR A 372 -5.16 -3.28 11.93
N GLN A 373 -6.04 -2.51 11.27
CA GLN A 373 -6.00 -1.04 11.35
C GLN A 373 -6.24 -0.55 12.78
N ALA A 374 -7.21 -1.15 13.48
CA ALA A 374 -7.48 -0.84 14.88
C ALA A 374 -6.27 -1.16 15.78
N CYS A 375 -5.65 -2.32 15.60
CA CYS A 375 -4.41 -2.70 16.29
C CYS A 375 -3.29 -1.69 16.02
N LYS A 376 -3.02 -1.37 14.75
CA LYS A 376 -2.03 -0.37 14.35
C LYS A 376 -2.29 0.99 15.03
N ALA A 377 -3.53 1.48 15.02
CA ALA A 377 -3.88 2.76 15.62
C ALA A 377 -3.58 2.81 17.13
N ILE A 378 -3.89 1.72 17.86
CA ILE A 378 -3.56 1.59 19.29
C ILE A 378 -2.05 1.60 19.49
N ILE A 379 -1.34 0.72 18.79
CA ILE A 379 0.08 0.47 19.01
C ILE A 379 0.94 1.68 18.66
N ILE A 380 0.75 2.26 17.47
CA ILE A 380 1.57 3.38 17.00
C ILE A 380 1.42 4.60 17.91
N LYS A 381 0.22 4.83 18.46
CA LYS A 381 0.00 5.91 19.42
C LYS A 381 0.70 5.63 20.75
N LEU A 382 0.46 4.44 21.31
CA LEU A 382 1.00 4.04 22.62
C LEU A 382 2.54 3.99 22.65
N LEU A 383 3.12 3.46 21.57
CA LEU A 383 4.56 3.22 21.40
C LEU A 383 5.26 4.36 20.64
N SER A 384 4.63 5.54 20.56
CA SER A 384 5.19 6.70 19.86
C SER A 384 6.42 7.31 20.55
N ARG A 385 6.65 7.02 21.85
CA ARG A 385 7.74 7.61 22.64
C ARG A 385 8.37 6.61 23.63
N PRO A 386 9.67 6.29 23.53
CA PRO A 386 10.53 6.56 22.37
C PRO A 386 10.03 5.78 21.15
N LYS A 387 10.23 6.30 19.93
CA LYS A 387 9.80 5.64 18.71
C LYS A 387 10.72 4.45 18.44
N ALA A 388 10.19 3.23 18.62
CA ALA A 388 10.94 1.99 18.38
C ALA A 388 10.19 1.02 17.46
N ILE A 389 8.86 1.04 17.51
CA ILE A 389 8.02 0.17 16.71
C ILE A 389 7.44 0.97 15.55
N SER A 390 7.83 0.60 14.33
CA SER A 390 7.26 1.15 13.10
C SER A 390 5.95 0.41 12.75
N PRO A 391 5.05 1.04 11.96
CA PRO A 391 3.87 0.33 11.47
C PRO A 391 4.24 -0.83 10.52
N TYR A 392 5.41 -0.81 9.89
CA TYR A 392 5.88 -1.91 9.04
C TYR A 392 6.18 -3.18 9.85
N HIS A 393 6.63 -3.06 11.12
CA HIS A 393 6.76 -4.22 12.00
C HIS A 393 5.42 -4.92 12.20
N LEU A 394 4.34 -4.16 12.44
CA LEU A 394 2.99 -4.71 12.61
C LEU A 394 2.49 -5.35 11.32
N ARG A 395 2.80 -4.74 10.17
CA ARG A 395 2.46 -5.29 8.85
C ARG A 395 3.14 -6.64 8.63
N SER A 396 4.43 -6.75 8.92
CA SER A 396 5.17 -8.02 8.80
C SER A 396 4.59 -9.09 9.71
N MET A 397 4.23 -8.72 10.95
CA MET A 397 3.58 -9.65 11.87
C MET A 397 2.20 -10.09 11.40
N MET A 398 1.40 -9.19 10.82
CA MET A 398 0.10 -9.54 10.25
C MET A 398 0.25 -10.61 9.16
N LEU A 399 1.24 -10.49 8.28
CA LEU A 399 1.54 -11.49 7.26
C LEU A 399 1.95 -12.84 7.90
N TRP A 400 2.83 -12.82 8.90
CA TRP A 400 3.17 -14.04 9.67
C TRP A 400 1.97 -14.66 10.39
N SER A 401 1.02 -13.85 10.86
CA SER A 401 -0.20 -14.37 11.50
C SER A 401 -1.10 -15.04 10.48
N CYS A 402 -1.18 -14.52 9.26
CA CYS A 402 -1.90 -15.19 8.18
C CYS A 402 -1.26 -16.53 7.79
N ASP A 403 0.08 -16.67 7.81
CA ASP A 403 0.73 -17.97 7.60
C ASP A 403 0.37 -19.01 8.67
N ARG A 404 0.26 -18.58 9.93
CA ARG A 404 -0.04 -19.49 11.06
C ARG A 404 -1.50 -19.90 11.15
N LEU A 405 -2.41 -19.08 10.62
CA LEU A 405 -3.86 -19.27 10.79
C LEU A 405 -4.44 -20.12 9.65
N PRO A 406 -5.38 -21.04 9.94
CA PRO A 406 -6.06 -21.80 8.90
C PRO A 406 -6.86 -20.91 7.94
N ALA A 407 -6.94 -21.28 6.66
CA ALA A 407 -7.73 -20.55 5.65
C ALA A 407 -9.22 -20.37 6.05
N SER A 408 -9.78 -21.34 6.78
CA SER A 408 -11.13 -21.24 7.34
C SER A 408 -11.26 -20.10 8.36
N TYR A 409 -10.22 -19.83 9.15
CA TYR A 409 -10.19 -18.71 10.09
C TYR A 409 -10.10 -17.38 9.35
N LEU A 410 -9.20 -17.29 8.37
CA LEU A 410 -8.96 -16.06 7.62
C LEU A 410 -10.19 -15.56 6.83
N SER A 411 -11.09 -16.48 6.50
CA SER A 411 -12.30 -16.22 5.74
C SER A 411 -13.54 -15.86 6.56
N GLN A 412 -13.53 -15.97 7.90
CA GLN A 412 -14.70 -15.59 8.71
C GLN A 412 -14.59 -14.20 9.32
N GLU A 413 -15.72 -13.50 9.39
CA GLU A 413 -15.79 -12.12 9.89
C GLU A 413 -15.76 -12.01 11.42
N ASP A 414 -16.18 -13.05 12.14
CA ASP A 414 -16.33 -13.04 13.60
C ASP A 414 -15.00 -13.09 14.36
N PHE A 415 -13.89 -13.33 13.67
CA PHE A 415 -12.56 -13.51 14.25
C PHE A 415 -11.76 -12.22 14.44
N SER A 416 -12.31 -11.06 14.11
CA SER A 416 -11.59 -9.77 14.18
C SER A 416 -11.04 -9.44 15.57
N ALA A 417 -11.84 -9.62 16.63
CA ALA A 417 -11.38 -9.42 17.99
C ALA A 417 -10.23 -10.37 18.36
N HIS A 418 -10.36 -11.66 18.04
CA HIS A 418 -9.32 -12.65 18.30
C HIS A 418 -8.03 -12.35 17.52
N PHE A 419 -8.16 -11.91 16.27
CA PHE A 419 -7.03 -11.53 15.44
C PHE A 419 -6.30 -10.31 16.00
N LEU A 420 -7.03 -9.26 16.41
CA LEU A 420 -6.45 -8.09 17.07
C LEU A 420 -5.69 -8.48 18.34
N LEU A 421 -6.28 -9.31 19.20
CA LEU A 421 -5.64 -9.78 20.43
C LEU A 421 -4.37 -10.61 20.11
N GLY A 422 -4.45 -11.48 19.11
CA GLY A 422 -3.32 -12.26 18.63
C GLY A 422 -2.16 -11.40 18.15
N LEU A 423 -2.43 -10.33 17.39
CA LEU A 423 -1.39 -9.39 16.96
C LEU A 423 -0.71 -8.65 18.13
N ILE A 424 -1.47 -8.31 19.18
CA ILE A 424 -0.91 -7.71 20.41
C ILE A 424 0.00 -8.73 21.11
N ASP A 425 -0.46 -9.97 21.24
CA ASP A 425 0.30 -11.05 21.87
C ASP A 425 1.58 -11.37 21.08
N ASP A 426 1.51 -11.41 19.75
CA ASP A 426 2.66 -11.60 18.87
C ASP A 426 3.68 -10.46 19.02
N LEU A 427 3.22 -9.21 19.16
CA LEU A 427 4.12 -8.05 19.30
C LEU A 427 4.82 -8.12 20.65
N GLN A 428 4.08 -8.50 21.68
CA GLN A 428 4.62 -8.71 23.01
C GLN A 428 5.67 -9.82 23.01
N HIS A 429 5.41 -10.91 22.30
CA HIS A 429 6.38 -11.99 22.11
C HIS A 429 7.64 -11.51 21.35
N CYS A 430 7.46 -10.76 20.26
CA CYS A 430 8.57 -10.21 19.49
C CYS A 430 9.45 -9.27 20.33
N LEU A 431 8.81 -8.41 21.14
CA LEU A 431 9.49 -7.53 22.07
C LEU A 431 10.24 -8.33 23.13
N VAL A 432 9.58 -9.19 23.90
CA VAL A 432 10.23 -9.94 24.99
C VAL A 432 11.44 -10.74 24.51
N ASN A 433 11.37 -11.32 23.31
CA ASN A 433 12.47 -12.07 22.73
C ASN A 433 13.46 -11.22 21.93
N LYS A 434 13.17 -9.92 21.72
CA LYS A 434 13.91 -9.02 20.84
C LYS A 434 14.10 -9.60 19.43
N MET A 435 13.05 -10.24 18.92
CA MET A 435 13.06 -10.93 17.63
C MET A 435 11.77 -10.62 16.87
N CYS A 436 11.89 -9.85 15.79
CA CYS A 436 10.82 -9.66 14.82
C CYS A 436 11.37 -9.97 13.42
N PRO A 437 11.15 -11.20 12.91
CA PRO A 437 11.67 -11.59 11.60
C PRO A 437 10.94 -10.82 10.50
N ASN A 438 11.69 -10.29 9.52
CA ASN A 438 11.12 -9.78 8.29
C ASN A 438 10.38 -10.92 7.56
N TYR A 439 9.22 -10.61 6.98
CA TYR A 439 8.37 -11.64 6.38
C TYR A 439 9.03 -12.36 5.19
N PHE A 440 9.66 -11.63 4.27
CA PHE A 440 10.27 -12.20 3.05
C PHE A 440 11.73 -12.62 3.25
N ILE A 441 12.38 -12.13 4.30
CA ILE A 441 13.75 -12.48 4.68
C ILE A 441 13.74 -12.85 6.17
N PRO A 442 13.25 -14.04 6.56
CA PRO A 442 13.05 -14.42 7.96
C PRO A 442 14.30 -14.33 8.85
N GLN A 443 15.48 -14.46 8.24
CA GLN A 443 16.78 -14.29 8.90
C GLN A 443 17.11 -12.83 9.28
N CYS A 444 16.37 -11.85 8.76
CA CYS A 444 16.53 -10.43 9.09
C CYS A 444 15.68 -10.06 10.31
N ASN A 445 16.30 -9.85 11.46
CA ASN A 445 15.62 -9.38 12.67
C ASN A 445 15.48 -7.85 12.67
N MET A 446 14.26 -7.35 12.50
CA MET A 446 13.98 -5.91 12.44
C MET A 446 14.17 -5.19 13.79
N LEU A 447 14.15 -5.91 14.92
CA LEU A 447 14.35 -5.33 16.26
C LEU A 447 15.80 -5.40 16.76
N GLU A 448 16.74 -5.90 15.94
CA GLU A 448 18.13 -6.13 16.36
C GLU A 448 18.79 -4.87 16.94
N HIS A 449 18.48 -3.70 16.37
CA HIS A 449 19.06 -2.41 16.73
C HIS A 449 18.54 -1.82 18.06
N LEU A 450 17.43 -2.33 18.61
CA LEU A 450 16.83 -1.76 19.82
C LEU A 450 17.65 -2.13 21.07
N SER A 451 17.67 -1.25 22.08
CA SER A 451 18.25 -1.61 23.38
C SER A 451 17.29 -2.46 24.20
N ASP A 452 17.82 -3.31 25.09
CA ASP A 452 17.00 -4.17 25.94
C ASP A 452 16.10 -3.35 26.87
N GLU A 453 16.56 -2.18 27.31
CA GLU A 453 15.75 -1.21 28.07
C GLU A 453 14.57 -0.70 27.24
N THR A 454 14.79 -0.34 25.98
CA THR A 454 13.74 0.14 25.07
C THR A 454 12.70 -0.95 24.85
N VAL A 455 13.16 -2.15 24.56
CA VAL A 455 12.31 -3.32 24.32
C VAL A 455 11.46 -3.65 25.54
N MET A 456 12.07 -3.68 26.74
CA MET A 456 11.36 -3.93 27.99
C MET A 456 10.34 -2.83 28.33
N LEU A 457 10.67 -1.56 28.08
CA LEU A 457 9.74 -0.45 28.24
C LEU A 457 8.51 -0.62 27.34
N HIS A 458 8.73 -1.00 26.08
CA HIS A 458 7.65 -1.21 25.12
C HIS A 458 6.80 -2.43 25.47
N ALA A 459 7.41 -3.53 25.90
CA ALA A 459 6.69 -4.72 26.35
C ALA A 459 5.77 -4.41 27.56
N ARG A 460 6.24 -3.59 28.51
CA ARG A 460 5.42 -3.15 29.66
C ARG A 460 4.24 -2.29 29.24
N LYS A 461 4.45 -1.34 28.34
CA LYS A 461 3.36 -0.53 27.77
C LYS A 461 2.33 -1.40 27.06
N LEU A 462 2.80 -2.36 26.27
CA LEU A 462 1.91 -3.26 25.53
C LEU A 462 1.07 -4.15 26.45
N SER A 463 1.63 -4.55 27.61
CA SER A 463 0.88 -5.30 28.62
C SER A 463 -0.35 -4.54 29.14
N SER A 464 -0.34 -3.19 29.17
CA SER A 464 -1.54 -2.43 29.57
C SER A 464 -2.64 -2.51 28.52
N VAL A 465 -2.28 -2.56 27.23
CA VAL A 465 -3.24 -2.79 26.15
C VAL A 465 -3.87 -4.16 26.29
N ARG A 466 -3.04 -5.18 26.56
CA ARG A 466 -3.54 -6.54 26.64
C ARG A 466 -4.46 -6.76 27.86
N SER A 467 -4.30 -5.98 28.93
CA SER A 467 -5.19 -6.03 30.10
C SER A 467 -6.54 -5.33 29.90
N ASP A 468 -6.61 -4.31 29.03
CA ASP A 468 -7.88 -3.62 28.72
C ASP A 468 -7.95 -3.16 27.25
N PRO A 469 -8.11 -4.11 26.30
CA PRO A 469 -8.14 -3.80 24.88
C PRO A 469 -9.36 -2.94 24.49
N ALA A 470 -10.46 -3.04 25.23
CA ALA A 470 -11.68 -2.29 24.97
C ALA A 470 -11.46 -0.78 25.19
N GLU A 471 -10.83 -0.39 26.30
CA GLU A 471 -10.57 1.02 26.59
C GLU A 471 -9.59 1.65 25.59
N HIS A 472 -8.58 0.91 25.19
CA HIS A 472 -7.64 1.35 24.17
C HIS A 472 -8.30 1.50 22.78
N LEU A 473 -9.25 0.63 22.43
CA LEU A 473 -10.07 0.79 21.22
C LEU A 473 -10.95 2.05 21.28
N ARG A 474 -11.64 2.31 22.40
CA ARG A 474 -12.45 3.53 22.57
C ARG A 474 -11.60 4.78 22.42
N THR A 475 -10.40 4.79 23.02
CA THR A 475 -9.44 5.89 22.87
C THR A 475 -9.03 6.09 21.42
N ALA A 476 -8.75 5.01 20.67
CA ALA A 476 -8.41 5.08 19.25
C ALA A 476 -9.57 5.65 18.42
N ILE A 477 -10.81 5.24 18.71
CA ILE A 477 -12.02 5.75 18.05
C ILE A 477 -12.16 7.26 18.26
N GLU A 478 -12.01 7.76 19.48
CA GLU A 478 -12.13 9.19 19.78
C GLU A 478 -11.06 10.01 19.06
N HIS A 479 -9.84 9.48 18.90
CA HIS A 479 -8.81 10.12 18.10
C HIS A 479 -9.17 10.24 16.61
N VAL A 480 -9.72 9.18 16.00
CA VAL A 480 -10.15 9.22 14.60
C VAL A 480 -11.32 10.17 14.43
N LYS A 481 -12.29 10.18 15.35
CA LYS A 481 -13.39 11.15 15.36
C LYS A 481 -12.88 12.59 15.44
N ALA A 482 -11.89 12.86 16.28
CA ALA A 482 -11.28 14.19 16.40
C ALA A 482 -10.59 14.63 15.09
N ALA A 483 -9.85 13.73 14.44
CA ALA A 483 -9.21 14.02 13.15
C ALA A 483 -10.25 14.35 12.06
N ASN A 484 -11.34 13.58 11.98
CA ASN A 484 -12.42 13.83 11.01
C ASN A 484 -13.12 15.17 11.26
N ARG A 485 -13.31 15.59 12.51
CA ARG A 485 -13.87 16.91 12.85
C ARG A 485 -12.98 18.05 12.35
N LEU A 486 -11.66 17.93 12.51
CA LEU A 486 -10.70 18.92 12.02
C LEU A 486 -10.74 19.05 10.48
N THR A 487 -10.84 17.94 9.75
CA THR A 487 -11.04 17.97 8.29
C THR A 487 -12.28 18.77 7.92
N LEU A 488 -13.42 18.46 8.55
CA LEU A 488 -14.71 19.12 8.26
C LEU A 488 -14.67 20.62 8.59
N ASP A 489 -14.04 21.00 9.71
CA ASP A 489 -13.92 22.41 10.11
C ASP A 489 -13.04 23.21 9.15
N LEU A 490 -11.95 22.63 8.65
CA LEU A 490 -11.09 23.28 7.64
C LEU A 490 -11.81 23.42 6.29
N GLN A 491 -12.59 22.42 5.88
CA GLN A 491 -13.41 22.48 4.67
C GLN A 491 -14.47 23.59 4.74
N ARG A 492 -15.13 23.75 5.91
CA ARG A 492 -16.07 24.86 6.16
C ARG A 492 -15.39 26.23 6.09
N ARG A 493 -14.21 26.39 6.69
CA ARG A 493 -13.46 27.66 6.65
C ARG A 493 -13.02 28.02 5.23
N GLY A 494 -12.54 27.06 4.45
CA GLY A 494 -12.14 27.26 3.04
C GLY A 494 -13.32 27.64 2.11
N SER A 495 -14.54 27.24 2.48
CA SER A 495 -15.77 27.62 1.75
C SER A 495 -16.25 29.05 2.05
N SER A 496 -15.81 29.64 3.17
CA SER A 496 -16.24 30.97 3.63
C SER A 496 -15.43 32.15 3.05
N SER A 497 -14.31 31.88 2.36
CA SER A 497 -13.47 32.92 1.73
C SER A 497 -13.86 33.30 0.29
N SER A 498 -15.01 32.83 -0.21
CA SER A 498 -15.60 33.33 -1.46
C SER A 498 -16.68 34.38 -1.16
N ILE A 499 -16.43 35.61 -1.65
CA ILE A 499 -17.26 36.82 -1.69
C ILE A 499 -18.78 36.52 -1.76
N PRO A 500 -19.65 37.23 -1.00
CA PRO A 500 -21.08 36.96 -1.00
C PRO A 500 -21.69 37.26 -2.37
N SER A 501 -22.34 36.26 -2.96
CA SER A 501 -23.17 36.43 -4.16
C SER A 501 -24.56 36.93 -3.75
N PRO A 502 -25.25 37.75 -4.57
CA PRO A 502 -26.55 38.32 -4.19
C PRO A 502 -27.62 37.24 -4.16
N GLN A 503 -28.60 37.43 -3.27
CA GLN A 503 -29.77 36.58 -3.08
C GLN A 503 -30.43 36.19 -4.40
N SER A 504 -30.68 34.89 -4.59
CA SER A 504 -31.70 34.39 -5.51
C SER A 504 -32.45 33.23 -4.86
N ASP A 505 -33.77 33.39 -4.84
CA ASP A 505 -34.79 32.51 -4.28
C ASP A 505 -34.70 31.04 -4.69
N GLY A 506 -35.12 30.19 -3.74
CA GLY A 506 -35.89 28.95 -3.91
C GLY A 506 -35.54 28.01 -5.08
N GLY A 507 -34.89 26.88 -4.75
CA GLY A 507 -34.83 25.70 -5.61
C GLY A 507 -33.84 24.64 -5.11
N GLU A 508 -34.30 23.72 -4.27
CA GLU A 508 -33.57 22.50 -3.90
C GLU A 508 -33.39 21.60 -5.15
N SER A 509 -32.16 21.45 -5.66
CA SER A 509 -31.68 20.35 -6.57
C SER A 509 -30.36 20.66 -7.33
N GLN A 510 -29.40 21.43 -6.79
CA GLN A 510 -28.25 21.93 -7.59
C GLN A 510 -26.80 21.44 -7.32
N PRO A 511 -26.46 20.45 -6.47
CA PRO A 511 -25.10 19.89 -6.44
C PRO A 511 -24.81 18.93 -7.61
N ASP A 512 -25.69 17.95 -7.83
CA ASP A 512 -25.48 16.85 -8.77
C ASP A 512 -25.50 17.31 -10.24
N ASP A 513 -26.36 18.27 -10.57
CA ASP A 513 -26.47 18.81 -11.93
C ASP A 513 -25.21 19.62 -12.34
N ARG A 514 -24.52 20.19 -11.35
CA ARG A 514 -23.26 20.93 -11.54
C ARG A 514 -22.06 19.99 -11.70
N LEU A 515 -22.05 18.86 -10.97
CA LEU A 515 -21.06 17.80 -11.12
C LEU A 515 -21.21 17.11 -12.49
N ALA A 516 -22.44 16.78 -12.88
CA ALA A 516 -22.77 16.22 -14.19
C ALA A 516 -22.30 17.13 -15.33
N LYS A 517 -22.58 18.44 -15.28
CA LYS A 517 -22.08 19.42 -16.26
C LYS A 517 -20.55 19.51 -16.31
N LYS A 518 -19.87 19.43 -15.16
CA LYS A 518 -18.39 19.38 -15.08
C LYS A 518 -17.82 18.11 -15.73
N LEU A 519 -18.43 16.95 -15.46
CA LEU A 519 -18.04 15.68 -16.07
C LEU A 519 -18.23 15.73 -17.59
N GLN A 520 -19.32 16.33 -18.07
CA GLN A 520 -19.64 16.49 -19.50
C GLN A 520 -18.67 17.45 -20.21
N GLN A 521 -18.27 18.54 -19.54
CA GLN A 521 -17.28 19.49 -20.05
C GLN A 521 -15.88 18.84 -20.20
N LEU A 522 -15.46 18.03 -19.22
CA LEU A 522 -14.18 17.31 -19.26
C LEU A 522 -14.08 16.30 -20.41
N VAL A 523 -15.20 15.71 -20.82
CA VAL A 523 -15.31 14.83 -22.01
C VAL A 523 -15.17 15.62 -23.30
N THR A 524 -15.77 16.81 -23.35
CA THR A 524 -15.79 17.65 -24.56
C THR A 524 -14.42 18.31 -24.82
N GLU A 525 -13.68 18.64 -23.76
CA GLU A 525 -12.37 19.29 -23.84
C GLU A 525 -11.20 18.32 -24.15
N ASN A 526 -11.42 17.00 -24.17
CA ASN A 526 -10.40 15.99 -24.50
C ASN A 526 -10.85 15.04 -25.63
N PRO A 527 -10.97 15.50 -26.89
CA PRO A 527 -11.53 14.72 -28.00
C PRO A 527 -10.61 13.62 -28.59
N GLY A 528 -9.57 13.19 -27.87
CA GLY A 528 -8.58 12.24 -28.38
C GLY A 528 -8.30 11.09 -27.42
N LYS A 529 -8.63 9.87 -27.88
CA LYS A 529 -8.21 8.52 -27.41
C LYS A 529 -9.27 7.70 -26.65
N SER A 530 -10.07 7.03 -27.49
CA SER A 530 -10.65 5.68 -27.35
C SER A 530 -11.65 5.36 -26.23
N ILE A 531 -12.92 5.50 -26.62
CA ILE A 531 -14.10 4.81 -26.10
C ILE A 531 -13.98 3.30 -26.40
N SER A 532 -14.22 2.43 -25.41
CA SER A 532 -14.64 1.03 -25.64
C SER A 532 -15.81 0.72 -24.71
N VAL A 533 -16.97 0.49 -25.32
CA VAL A 533 -18.22 0.05 -24.70
C VAL A 533 -18.14 -1.46 -24.47
N PHE A 534 -18.44 -1.95 -23.26
CA PHE A 534 -18.66 -3.38 -23.03
C PHE A 534 -20.16 -3.67 -22.85
N ILE A 535 -20.58 -4.71 -23.56
CA ILE A 535 -21.93 -5.24 -23.73
C ILE A 535 -22.26 -6.15 -22.54
N ASN A 536 -23.52 -6.13 -22.11
CA ASN A 536 -24.05 -6.96 -21.04
C ASN A 536 -23.83 -8.47 -21.33
N PRO A 537 -23.16 -9.24 -20.46
CA PRO A 537 -22.93 -10.67 -20.67
C PRO A 537 -24.20 -11.55 -20.66
N ASP A 538 -25.35 -11.00 -20.27
CA ASP A 538 -26.59 -11.79 -20.11
C ASP A 538 -27.56 -11.74 -21.31
N ASP A 539 -27.24 -11.04 -22.41
CA ASP A 539 -28.12 -10.97 -23.60
C ASP A 539 -27.63 -11.86 -24.76
N VAL A 540 -28.19 -13.07 -24.83
CA VAL A 540 -27.93 -14.06 -25.90
C VAL A 540 -28.99 -14.02 -27.02
N THR A 541 -29.88 -13.02 -27.02
CA THR A 541 -31.14 -13.13 -27.77
C THR A 541 -31.10 -12.58 -29.19
N ARG A 542 -30.01 -11.93 -29.64
CA ARG A 542 -29.95 -11.36 -31.01
C ARG A 542 -28.57 -11.39 -31.67
N PRO A 543 -28.46 -11.76 -32.96
CA PRO A 543 -27.23 -11.66 -33.71
C PRO A 543 -27.02 -10.23 -34.21
N HIS A 544 -25.94 -9.57 -33.79
CA HIS A 544 -25.54 -8.27 -34.35
C HIS A 544 -24.07 -8.31 -34.79
N PHE A 545 -23.89 -8.41 -36.11
CA PHE A 545 -22.67 -8.14 -36.88
C PHE A 545 -22.39 -6.60 -36.86
N ARG A 546 -21.27 -5.97 -37.26
CA ARG A 546 -20.19 -6.16 -38.27
C ARG A 546 -19.22 -4.96 -38.14
N ILE A 547 -17.94 -5.03 -38.54
CA ILE A 547 -17.11 -3.83 -38.81
C ILE A 547 -16.26 -4.05 -40.09
N ASP A 548 -16.45 -3.14 -41.04
CA ASP A 548 -15.63 -2.70 -42.19
C ASP A 548 -14.87 -3.72 -43.06
N ASP A 549 -15.57 -4.13 -44.12
CA ASP A 549 -15.12 -4.71 -45.39
C ASP A 549 -13.60 -4.70 -45.67
N LYS A 550 -12.91 -5.81 -45.36
CA LYS A 550 -12.01 -6.57 -46.26
C LYS A 550 -11.29 -7.70 -45.50
N PHE A 551 -11.34 -8.90 -46.10
CA PHE A 551 -10.67 -10.11 -45.65
C PHE A 551 -9.15 -10.01 -45.81
N PHE A 552 -8.38 -10.46 -44.81
CA PHE A 552 -7.39 -11.54 -44.91
C PHE A 552 -7.05 -12.08 -43.52
#